data_AF-A0A6B1BM88-F1
#
_entry.id   AF-A0A6B1BM88-F1
#
_cell.length_a   1.000
_cell.length_b   1.000
_cell.length_c   1.000
_cell.angle_alpha   90.00
_cell.angle_beta   90.00
_cell.angle_gamma   90.00
#
_symmetry.space_group_name_H-M   'P 1'
#
loop_
_entity.id
_entity.type
_entity.pdbx_description
1 polymer ?
#
loop_
_entity_poly.entity_id
_entity_poly.type
_entity_poly.pdbx_seq_one_letter_code
_entity_poly.pdbx_strand_id
1 'polypeptide(L)' 'MITNPERKIIKVPDGKICDYIDDKFRRDTPEEYVRQTIEKRLVNEHKYKREQIKIEFGLKLGSRRPRADIVIFPGGYVR' A
#
# COMPACT_ATOMS: atom_id res chain seq x y z
N MET A 1 -15.25 -9.53 -28.38
CA MET A 1 -14.00 -8.77 -28.32
C MET A 1 -13.45 -8.91 -26.91
N ILE A 2 -12.35 -9.63 -26.72
CA ILE A 2 -11.79 -9.89 -25.40
C ILE A 2 -10.71 -8.82 -25.18
N THR A 3 -10.96 -7.89 -24.25
CA THR A 3 -10.02 -6.81 -23.93
C THR A 3 -8.80 -7.40 -23.23
N ASN A 4 -7.69 -7.49 -23.94
CA ASN A 4 -6.40 -7.88 -23.40
C ASN A 4 -5.99 -6.87 -22.31
N PRO A 5 -5.77 -7.26 -21.04
CA PRO A 5 -5.32 -6.31 -20.03
C PRO A 5 -3.95 -5.79 -20.44
N GLU A 6 -3.85 -4.50 -20.73
CA GLU A 6 -2.57 -3.86 -21.07
C GLU A 6 -1.57 -4.11 -19.96
N ARG A 7 -0.51 -4.88 -20.26
CA ARG A 7 0.61 -5.09 -19.36
C ARG A 7 1.35 -3.77 -19.23
N LYS A 8 1.01 -2.99 -18.20
CA LYS A 8 1.72 -1.76 -17.83
C LYS A 8 3.12 -2.16 -17.36
N ILE A 9 4.12 -2.01 -18.22
CA ILE A 9 5.53 -2.22 -17.85
C ILE A 9 5.94 -1.04 -16.97
N ILE A 10 5.95 -1.24 -15.66
CA ILE A 10 6.37 -0.24 -14.69
C ILE A 10 7.90 -0.28 -14.65
N LYS A 11 8.57 0.73 -15.21
CA LYS A 11 10.02 0.91 -15.06
C LYS A 11 10.29 1.40 -13.65
N VAL A 12 10.77 0.52 -12.77
CA VAL A 12 11.18 0.87 -11.40
C VAL A 12 12.61 1.43 -11.45
N PRO A 13 12.86 2.65 -10.92
CA PRO A 13 14.22 3.19 -10.83
C PRO A 13 15.11 2.37 -9.89
N ASP A 14 16.41 2.31 -10.17
CA ASP A 14 17.39 1.68 -9.29
C ASP A 14 17.33 2.23 -7.85
N GLY A 15 17.34 1.32 -6.87
CA GLY A 15 17.23 1.65 -5.43
C GLY A 15 15.83 2.05 -4.96
N LYS A 16 14.79 1.84 -5.78
CA LYS A 16 13.40 2.02 -5.38
C LYS A 16 12.60 0.73 -5.54
N ILE A 17 11.56 0.60 -4.72
CA ILE A 17 10.55 -0.44 -4.85
C ILE A 17 9.18 0.19 -5.09
N CYS A 18 8.31 -0.51 -5.82
CA CYS A 18 6.92 -0.10 -6.03
C CYS A 18 6.06 -0.65 -4.88
N ASP A 19 5.30 0.24 -4.22
CA ASP A 19 4.30 -0.12 -3.22
C ASP A 19 3.24 -1.05 -3.80
N TYR A 20 2.84 -2.07 -3.03
CA TYR A 20 1.85 -3.04 -3.48
C TYR A 20 0.40 -2.52 -3.41
N ILE A 21 0.15 -1.51 -2.58
CA ILE A 21 -1.17 -0.94 -2.32
C ILE A 21 -1.38 0.37 -3.09
N ASP A 22 -0.42 1.30 -3.03
CA ASP A 22 -0.57 2.65 -3.60
C ASP A 22 0.25 2.91 -4.89
N ASP A 23 0.94 1.90 -5.41
CA ASP A 23 1.79 1.94 -6.61
C ASP A 23 2.85 3.06 -6.60
N LYS A 24 3.21 3.61 -5.42
CA LYS A 24 4.26 4.64 -5.33
C LYS A 24 5.65 4.02 -5.26
N PHE A 25 6.61 4.74 -5.82
CA PHE A 25 8.02 4.38 -5.68
C PHE A 25 8.59 4.89 -4.36
N ARG A 26 9.08 3.98 -3.53
CA ARG A 26 9.75 4.28 -2.25
C ARG A 26 11.18 3.76 -2.27
N ARG A 27 12.02 4.27 -1.37
CA ARG A 27 13.40 3.83 -1.25
C ARG A 27 13.43 2.38 -0.79
N ASP A 28 14.31 1.57 -1.38
CA ASP A 28 14.53 0.20 -0.94
C ASP A 28 15.30 0.22 0.39
N THR A 29 14.56 0.14 1.51
CA THR A 29 15.14 0.05 2.85
C THR A 29 14.62 -1.21 3.57
N PRO A 30 15.36 -1.73 4.57
CA PRO A 30 14.91 -2.90 5.33
C PRO A 30 13.54 -2.72 5.98
N GLU A 31 13.25 -1.53 6.51
CA GLU A 31 11.97 -1.20 7.14
C GLU A 31 10.83 -1.28 6.12
N GLU A 32 11.08 -0.77 4.92
CA GLU A 32 10.15 -0.76 3.81
C GLU A 32 9.88 -2.18 3.29
N TYR A 33 10.90 -3.05 3.25
CA TYR A 33 10.74 -4.47 2.93
C TYR A 33 9.81 -5.19 3.91
N VAL A 34 9.91 -4.89 5.21
CA VAL A 34 9.01 -5.43 6.24
C VAL A 34 7.57 -4.96 6.01
N ARG A 35 7.36 -3.66 5.76
CA ARG A 35 6.04 -3.08 5.51
C ARG A 35 5.34 -3.73 4.32
N GLN A 36 6.06 -3.87 3.21
CA GLN A 36 5.56 -4.51 1.99
C GLN A 36 5.28 -6.00 2.15
N THR A 37 6.05 -6.68 3.00
CA THR A 37 5.77 -8.07 3.35
C THR A 37 4.43 -8.16 4.07
N ILE A 38 4.18 -7.30 5.07
CA ILE A 38 2.90 -7.26 5.80
C ILE A 38 1.74 -6.93 4.84
N GLU A 39 1.89 -5.96 3.95
CA GLU A 39 0.86 -5.63 2.95
C GLU A 39 0.50 -6.79 2.04
N LYS A 40 1.50 -7.49 1.53
CA LYS A 40 1.28 -8.69 0.72
C LYS A 40 0.52 -9.75 1.51
N ARG A 41 0.82 -9.94 2.80
CA ARG A 41 0.07 -10.88 3.65
C ARG A 41 -1.37 -10.41 3.88
N LEU A 42 -1.59 -9.12 4.13
CA LEU A 42 -2.93 -8.57 4.31
C LEU A 42 -3.82 -8.81 3.08
N VAL A 43 -3.28 -8.63 1.88
CA VAL A 43 -4.05 -8.86 0.65
C VAL A 43 -4.16 -10.35 0.31
N ASN A 44 -3.05 -11.08 0.34
CA ASN A 44 -3.01 -12.47 -0.14
C ASN A 44 -3.59 -13.46 0.86
N GLU A 45 -3.25 -13.33 2.14
CA GLU A 45 -3.65 -14.26 3.19
C GLU A 45 -4.95 -13.81 3.84
N HIS A 46 -5.04 -12.54 4.25
CA HIS A 46 -6.22 -12.02 4.95
C HIS A 46 -7.33 -11.50 4.04
N LYS A 47 -7.13 -11.53 2.71
CA LYS A 47 -8.13 -11.14 1.69
C LYS A 47 -8.67 -9.72 1.84
N TYR A 48 -7.90 -8.82 2.46
CA TYR A 48 -8.23 -7.41 2.44
C TYR A 48 -8.09 -6.87 1.02
N LYS A 49 -9.03 -6.03 0.61
CA LYS A 49 -8.94 -5.35 -0.68
C LYS A 49 -8.01 -4.16 -0.56
N ARG A 50 -7.33 -3.79 -1.66
CA ARG A 50 -6.37 -2.68 -1.67
C ARG A 50 -7.04 -1.35 -1.30
N GLU A 51 -8.32 -1.18 -1.62
CA GLU A 51 -9.12 0.01 -1.31
C GLU A 51 -9.40 0.15 0.19
N GLN A 52 -9.29 -0.93 0.96
CA GLN A 52 -9.43 -0.94 2.42
C GLN A 52 -8.14 -0.55 3.13
N ILE A 53 -6.99 -0.59 2.45
CA ILE A 53 -5.69 -0.39 3.09
C ILE A 53 -5.16 1.02 2.76
N LYS A 54 -4.65 1.72 3.77
CA LYS A 54 -3.93 2.98 3.61
C LYS A 54 -2.57 2.93 4.25
N ILE A 55 -1.61 3.47 3.52
CA ILE A 55 -0.20 3.50 3.91
C ILE A 55 0.17 4.91 4.36
N GLU A 56 1.00 5.01 5.40
CA GLU A 56 1.48 6.27 6.00
C GLU A 56 0.33 7.24 6.33
N PHE A 57 -0.72 6.70 6.94
CA PHE A 57 -1.94 7.44 7.20
C PHE A 57 -1.82 8.26 8.49
N GLY A 58 -2.12 9.55 8.40
CA GLY A 58 -2.20 10.45 9.55
C GLY A 58 -3.52 10.24 10.30
N LEU A 59 -3.44 9.74 11.53
CA LEU A 59 -4.59 9.58 12.42
C LEU A 59 -4.83 10.88 13.20
N LYS A 60 -6.09 11.28 13.40
CA LYS A 60 -6.46 12.37 14.30
C LYS A 60 -7.03 11.79 15.58
N LEU A 61 -6.24 11.79 16.65
CA LEU A 61 -6.64 11.28 17.97
C LEU A 61 -6.69 12.43 18.97
N GLY A 62 -7.87 13.05 19.10
CA GLY A 62 -8.04 14.27 19.88
C GLY A 62 -7.17 15.40 19.33
N SER A 63 -6.26 15.91 20.16
CA SER A 63 -5.27 16.93 19.78
C SER A 63 -4.01 16.36 19.10
N ARG A 64 -3.75 15.05 19.23
CA ARG A 64 -2.57 14.39 18.63
C ARG A 64 -2.84 13.99 17.18
N ARG A 65 -1.79 14.05 16.36
CA ARG A 65 -1.82 13.61 14.96
C ARG A 65 -0.74 12.56 14.66
N PRO A 66 -0.78 11.37 15.29
CA PRO A 66 0.20 10.34 15.01
C PRO A 66 0.06 9.82 13.57
N ARG A 67 1.17 9.34 12.99
CA ARG A 67 1.19 8.64 11.71
C ARG A 67 1.27 7.14 11.96
N ALA A 68 0.46 6.38 11.26
CA ALA A 68 0.50 4.92 11.26
C ALA A 68 1.01 4.43 9.91
N ASP A 69 1.82 3.38 9.92
CA ASP A 69 2.42 2.82 8.70
C ASP A 69 1.37 2.15 7.82
N ILE A 70 0.46 1.39 8.43
CA ILE A 70 -0.64 0.68 7.76
C ILE A 70 -1.93 0.88 8.56
N VAL A 71 -3.01 1.28 7.88
CA VAL A 71 -4.35 1.41 8.43
C VAL A 71 -5.34 0.65 7.55
N ILE A 72 -6.24 -0.11 8.18
CA ILE A 72 -7.27 -0.89 7.49
C ILE A 72 -8.64 -0.31 7.82
N PHE A 73 -9.42 0.00 6.78
CA PHE A 73 -10.78 0.51 6.86
C PHE A 73 -11.76 -0.58 6.41
N PRO A 74 -12.61 -1.13 7.30
CA PRO A 74 -13.53 -2.20 6.96
C PRO A 74 -14.46 -1.87 5.78
N GLY A 75 -14.94 -0.62 5.69
CA GLY A 75 -15.80 -0.15 4.61
C GLY A 75 -15.08 0.35 3.36
N GLY A 76 -13.75 0.26 3.31
CA GLY A 76 -12.95 0.99 2.33
C GLY A 76 -12.67 2.42 2.79
N TYR A 77 -11.62 3.03 2.25
CA TYR A 77 -11.32 4.43 2.49
C TYR A 77 -11.99 5.31 1.43
N VAL A 78 -13.02 6.05 1.83
CA VAL A 78 -13.61 7.13 1.02
C VAL A 78 -12.99 8.44 1.48
N ARG A 79 -12.40 9.18 0.54
CA ARG A 79 -11.69 10.43 0.80
C ARG A 79 -12.66 11.60 0.94
#